data_AF-J9ET19-F1
#
_entry.id   AF-J9ET19-F1
#
_cell.length_a   1.000
_cell.length_b   1.000
_cell.length_c   1.000
_cell.angle_alpha   90.00
_cell.angle_beta   90.00
_cell.angle_gamma   90.00
#
_symmetry.space_group_name_H-M   'P 1'
#
loop_
_entity.id
_entity.type
_entity.pdbx_description
1 polymer ?
#
loop_
_entity_poly.entity_id
_entity_poly.type
_entity_poly.pdbx_seq_one_letter_code
_entity_poly.pdbx_strand_id
1 'polypeptide(L)'
;RPVKRARWHQEHAALDYGAPCLQFMEFHKHDKFAGSNMQNESEDCLFLNVFTPFDPEEESKLHPIIVWIHGGSFLAGSGDTGIDMEVITKHFTSNGVALITV
;
A
#
# COMPACT_ATOMS: atom_id res chain seq x y z
N ARG A 1 -15.37 -13.65 6.08
CA ARG A 1 -15.46 -12.16 6.09
C ARG A 1 -14.37 -11.64 7.02
N PRO A 2 -13.66 -10.57 6.67
CA PRO A 2 -12.70 -9.96 7.58
C PRO A 2 -13.33 -9.60 8.91
N VAL A 3 -12.63 -9.88 10.01
CA VAL A 3 -13.01 -9.47 11.36
C VAL A 3 -12.20 -8.23 11.71
N LYS A 4 -12.81 -7.29 12.43
CA LYS A 4 -12.13 -6.07 12.88
C LYS A 4 -10.90 -6.45 13.71
N ARG A 5 -9.73 -5.94 13.33
CA ARG A 5 -8.50 -6.10 14.12
C ARG A 5 -8.70 -5.48 15.51
N ALA A 6 -8.28 -6.19 16.55
CA ALA A 6 -8.32 -5.67 17.92
C ALA A 6 -7.47 -4.40 18.03
N ARG A 7 -7.84 -3.50 18.95
CA ARG A 7 -6.99 -2.34 19.25
C ARG A 7 -5.67 -2.84 19.84
N TRP A 8 -4.59 -2.17 19.48
CA TRP A 8 -3.26 -2.40 20.04
C TRP A 8 -2.79 -1.14 20.79
N HIS A 9 -1.78 -1.30 21.65
CA HIS A 9 -1.20 -0.21 22.44
C HIS A 9 0.26 0.04 22.11
N GLN A 10 0.96 -0.98 21.61
CA GLN A 10 2.31 -0.88 21.13
C GLN A 10 2.37 -0.23 19.74
N GLU A 11 3.41 0.53 19.47
CA GLU A 11 3.70 1.01 18.12
C GLU A 11 4.06 -0.17 17.22
N HIS A 12 3.55 -0.13 16.00
CA HIS A 12 3.89 -1.09 14.95
C HIS A 12 4.66 -0.35 13.87
N ALA A 13 5.81 -0.89 13.47
CA ALA A 13 6.56 -0.36 12.35
C ALA A 13 5.71 -0.44 11.08
N ALA A 14 5.59 0.69 10.38
CA ALA A 14 4.90 0.83 9.10
C ALA A 14 5.87 1.47 8.08
N LEU A 15 7.09 0.93 8.05
CA LEU A 15 8.19 1.42 7.20
C LEU A 15 8.26 0.67 5.87
N ASP A 16 7.75 -0.56 5.85
CA ASP A 16 7.80 -1.48 4.72
C ASP A 16 6.38 -1.89 4.32
N TYR A 17 6.23 -2.35 3.09
CA TYR A 17 4.97 -2.94 2.63
C TYR A 17 4.65 -4.22 3.41
N GLY A 18 3.36 -4.41 3.70
CA GLY A 18 2.86 -5.68 4.19
C GLY A 18 2.98 -6.79 3.14
N ALA A 19 2.94 -8.04 3.60
CA ALA A 19 2.95 -9.22 2.75
C ALA A 19 1.81 -9.20 1.72
N PRO A 20 2.08 -9.45 0.43
CA PRO A 20 1.04 -9.72 -0.55
C PRO A 20 0.24 -10.99 -0.21
N CYS A 21 -1.00 -11.07 -0.68
CA CYS A 21 -1.79 -12.28 -0.51
C CYS A 21 -1.25 -13.43 -1.36
N LEU A 22 -1.46 -14.67 -0.87
CA LEU A 22 -1.14 -15.89 -1.61
C LEU A 22 -1.75 -15.87 -3.03
N GLN A 23 -0.90 -16.03 -4.04
CA GLN A 23 -1.31 -16.00 -5.44
C GLN A 23 -0.49 -16.96 -6.30
N PHE A 24 -1.12 -17.54 -7.32
CA PHE A 24 -0.49 -18.56 -8.17
C PHE A 24 0.16 -17.99 -9.43
N MET A 25 -0.11 -16.72 -9.73
CA MET A 25 0.34 -16.10 -10.96
C MET A 25 1.73 -15.48 -10.77
N GLU A 26 2.76 -16.22 -11.17
CA GLU A 26 4.16 -15.82 -10.93
C GLU A 26 4.60 -14.58 -11.70
N PHE A 27 3.81 -14.07 -12.65
CA PHE A 27 4.20 -12.89 -13.42
C PHE A 27 4.40 -11.65 -12.53
N HIS A 28 3.75 -11.56 -11.37
CA HIS A 28 4.01 -10.47 -10.42
C HIS A 28 5.28 -10.67 -9.57
N LYS A 29 5.82 -11.90 -9.45
CA LYS A 29 7.14 -12.12 -8.86
C LYS A 29 8.27 -11.55 -9.71
N HIS A 30 7.98 -11.30 -10.98
CA HIS A 30 8.84 -10.60 -11.92
C HIS A 30 8.38 -9.16 -12.20
N ASP A 31 7.42 -8.63 -11.43
CA ASP A 31 7.04 -7.23 -11.53
C ASP A 31 8.25 -6.34 -11.21
N LYS A 32 8.42 -5.30 -12.02
CA LYS A 32 9.57 -4.40 -11.89
C LYS A 32 9.61 -3.70 -10.53
N PHE A 33 8.45 -3.42 -9.94
CA PHE A 33 8.32 -2.61 -8.73
C PHE A 33 8.01 -3.48 -7.50
N ALA A 34 7.05 -4.39 -7.63
CA ALA A 34 6.59 -5.24 -6.52
C ALA A 34 7.32 -6.60 -6.45
N GLY A 35 8.16 -6.96 -7.42
CA GLY A 35 8.72 -8.31 -7.51
C GLY A 35 9.49 -8.77 -6.28
N SER A 36 10.16 -7.86 -5.55
CA SER A 36 10.82 -8.18 -4.27
C SER A 36 9.80 -8.46 -3.16
N ASN A 37 8.77 -7.61 -3.01
CA ASN A 37 7.72 -7.78 -2.02
C ASN A 37 6.88 -9.03 -2.28
N MET A 38 6.67 -9.38 -3.55
CA MET A 38 5.94 -10.58 -4.01
C MET A 38 6.62 -11.90 -3.62
N GLN A 39 7.85 -11.87 -3.09
CA GLN A 39 8.48 -13.08 -2.52
C GLN A 39 8.04 -13.36 -1.08
N ASN A 40 7.36 -12.41 -0.43
CA ASN A 40 6.95 -12.48 0.97
C ASN A 40 5.44 -12.75 1.12
N GLU A 41 4.84 -13.55 0.23
CA GLU A 41 3.39 -13.83 0.27
C GLU A 41 2.95 -14.50 1.58
N SER A 42 1.75 -14.15 2.04
CA SER A 42 1.15 -14.67 3.28
C SER A 42 -0.38 -14.68 3.22
N GLU A 43 -1.04 -15.50 4.04
CA GLU A 43 -2.49 -15.35 4.30
C GLU A 43 -2.79 -14.17 5.23
N ASP A 44 -1.82 -13.77 6.06
CA ASP A 44 -1.87 -12.49 6.78
C ASP A 44 -1.41 -11.39 5.82
N CYS A 45 -2.34 -10.93 4.98
CA CYS A 45 -2.08 -9.98 3.89
C CYS A 45 -3.05 -8.78 3.87
N LEU A 46 -3.90 -8.63 4.89
CA LEU A 46 -4.91 -7.57 4.95
C LEU A 46 -4.31 -6.25 5.45
N PHE A 47 -3.42 -5.67 4.65
CA PHE A 47 -2.75 -4.41 4.90
C PHE A 47 -3.18 -3.34 3.90
N LEU A 48 -2.87 -2.08 4.23
CA LEU A 48 -2.96 -0.94 3.33
C LEU A 48 -1.76 -0.03 3.58
N ASN A 49 -1.45 0.81 2.62
CA ASN A 49 -0.35 1.78 2.72
C ASN A 49 -0.93 3.19 2.63
N VAL A 50 -0.40 4.12 3.43
CA VAL A 50 -0.89 5.50 3.48
C VAL A 50 0.27 6.46 3.22
N PHE A 51 0.12 7.28 2.19
CA PHE A 51 1.06 8.33 1.82
C PHE A 51 0.33 9.66 1.85
N THR A 52 0.77 10.59 2.70
CA THR A 52 0.11 11.89 2.89
C THR A 52 1.12 13.02 2.76
N PRO A 53 0.72 14.19 2.23
CA PRO A 53 1.47 15.41 2.45
C PRO A 53 1.73 15.59 3.96
N PHE A 54 2.92 16.07 4.31
CA PHE A 54 3.29 16.37 5.68
C PHE A 54 3.86 17.78 5.76
N ASP A 55 3.17 18.62 6.54
CA ASP A 55 3.62 19.95 6.93
C ASP A 55 3.42 20.08 8.45
N PRO A 56 4.50 20.23 9.25
CA PRO A 56 4.41 20.39 10.69
C PRO A 56 3.57 21.60 11.14
N GLU A 57 3.47 22.64 10.31
CA GLU A 57 2.70 23.85 10.65
C GLU A 57 1.20 23.68 10.36
N GLU A 58 0.83 22.71 9.52
CA GLU A 58 -0.54 22.45 9.08
C GLU A 58 -1.00 21.01 9.39
N GLU A 59 -0.59 20.44 10.53
CA GLU A 59 -0.87 19.04 10.90
C GLU A 59 -2.37 18.67 10.87
N SER A 60 -3.27 19.64 11.11
CA SER A 60 -4.74 19.42 11.08
C SER A 60 -5.39 19.63 9.72
N LYS A 61 -4.62 19.92 8.67
CA LYS A 61 -5.16 20.18 7.33
C LYS A 61 -5.70 18.90 6.70
N LEU A 62 -6.89 19.00 6.14
CA LEU A 62 -7.51 17.90 5.40
C LEU A 62 -7.07 17.94 3.95
N HIS A 63 -6.66 16.78 3.44
CA HIS A 63 -6.27 16.58 2.05
C HIS A 63 -7.30 15.72 1.31
N PRO A 64 -7.55 15.96 0.01
CA PRO A 64 -8.24 14.99 -0.82
C PRO A 64 -7.49 13.65 -0.82
N ILE A 65 -8.26 12.55 -0.82
CA ILE A 65 -7.73 11.19 -0.72
C ILE A 65 -8.08 10.41 -1.98
N ILE A 66 -7.07 9.78 -2.58
CA ILE A 66 -7.23 8.76 -3.62
C ILE A 66 -7.02 7.40 -2.97
N VAL A 67 -7.98 6.50 -3.17
CA VAL A 67 -7.84 5.08 -2.81
C VAL A 67 -7.63 4.28 -4.08
N TRP A 68 -6.45 3.69 -4.21
CA TRP A 68 -6.08 2.83 -5.32
C TRP A 68 -6.29 1.36 -4.95
N ILE A 69 -7.07 0.67 -5.77
CA ILE A 69 -7.30 -0.78 -5.67
C ILE A 69 -6.53 -1.41 -6.81
N HIS A 70 -5.59 -2.29 -6.49
CA HIS A 70 -4.73 -2.89 -7.50
C HIS A 70 -5.51 -3.74 -8.53
N GLY A 71 -4.95 -3.87 -9.73
CA GLY A 71 -5.47 -4.74 -10.79
C GLY A 71 -5.16 -6.22 -10.56
N GLY A 72 -5.22 -7.04 -11.61
CA GLY A 72 -4.86 -8.47 -11.51
C GLY A 72 -6.05 -9.43 -11.36
N SER A 73 -7.24 -8.99 -11.82
CA SER A 73 -8.41 -9.85 -12.06
C SER A 73 -8.89 -10.66 -10.85
N PHE A 74 -8.68 -10.16 -9.64
CA PHE A 74 -8.98 -10.86 -8.37
C PHE A 74 -8.18 -12.15 -8.15
N LEU A 75 -7.13 -12.38 -8.94
CA LEU A 75 -6.29 -13.57 -8.88
C LEU A 75 -4.87 -13.27 -8.40
N ALA A 76 -4.41 -12.04 -8.58
CA ALA A 76 -3.02 -11.67 -8.39
C ALA A 76 -2.85 -10.15 -8.19
N GLY A 77 -1.68 -9.73 -7.75
CA GLY A 77 -1.31 -8.33 -7.48
C GLY A 77 -1.21 -7.99 -6.00
N SER A 78 -0.88 -6.72 -5.76
CA SER A 78 -0.68 -6.10 -4.43
C SER A 78 -0.76 -4.58 -4.57
N GLY A 79 -0.87 -3.86 -3.45
CA GLY A 79 -0.94 -2.40 -3.42
C GLY A 79 0.27 -1.63 -4.00
N ASP A 80 1.35 -2.31 -4.37
CA ASP A 80 2.56 -1.79 -5.03
C ASP A 80 2.80 -2.35 -6.45
N THR A 81 1.94 -3.26 -6.93
CA THR A 81 2.09 -3.93 -8.22
C THR A 81 1.98 -2.97 -9.40
N GLY A 82 2.95 -3.01 -10.31
CA GLY A 82 2.91 -2.30 -11.59
C GLY A 82 3.04 -0.78 -11.47
N ILE A 83 3.40 -0.28 -10.28
CA ILE A 83 3.46 1.15 -9.98
C ILE A 83 4.83 1.51 -9.40
N ASP A 84 5.45 2.54 -9.97
CA ASP A 84 6.57 3.21 -9.34
C ASP A 84 6.07 4.06 -8.16
N MET A 85 6.00 3.45 -6.99
CA MET A 85 5.43 4.09 -5.80
C MET A 85 6.25 5.30 -5.34
N GLU A 86 7.57 5.35 -5.59
CA GLU A 86 8.37 6.54 -5.27
C GLU A 86 7.92 7.74 -6.10
N VAL A 87 7.79 7.57 -7.42
CA VAL A 87 7.38 8.63 -8.33
C VAL A 87 5.94 9.07 -8.05
N ILE A 88 5.02 8.11 -7.92
CA ILE A 88 3.59 8.40 -7.76
C ILE A 88 3.31 9.08 -6.42
N THR A 89 3.85 8.56 -5.31
CA THR A 89 3.60 9.15 -3.98
C THR A 89 4.19 10.55 -3.88
N LYS A 90 5.39 10.78 -4.42
CA LYS A 90 5.98 12.12 -4.50
C LYS A 90 5.11 13.08 -5.30
N HIS A 91 4.56 12.64 -6.44
CA HIS A 91 3.70 13.48 -7.26
C HIS A 91 2.40 13.86 -6.52
N PHE A 92 1.69 12.90 -5.93
CA PHE A 92 0.45 13.21 -5.21
C PHE A 92 0.68 14.06 -3.97
N THR A 93 1.66 13.69 -3.14
CA THR A 93 1.90 14.40 -1.87
C THR A 93 2.39 15.83 -2.10
N SER A 94 3.21 16.08 -3.12
CA SER A 94 3.61 17.45 -3.50
C SER A 94 2.47 18.31 -4.05
N ASN A 95 1.39 17.70 -4.55
CA ASN A 95 0.17 18.40 -4.98
C ASN A 95 -0.91 18.44 -3.88
N GLY A 96 -0.57 18.10 -2.64
CA GLY A 96 -1.49 18.16 -1.52
C GLY A 96 -2.57 17.06 -1.55
N VAL A 97 -2.31 15.94 -2.22
CA VAL A 97 -3.20 14.78 -2.31
C VAL A 97 -2.62 13.61 -1.54
N ALA A 98 -3.43 12.96 -0.71
CA ALA A 98 -3.07 11.72 -0.06
C ALA A 98 -3.40 10.52 -0.95
N LEU A 99 -2.52 9.51 -0.95
CA LEU A 99 -2.70 8.25 -1.66
C LEU A 99 -2.77 7.10 -0.66
N ILE A 100 -3.79 6.26 -0.79
CA ILE A 100 -3.94 5.01 -0.06
C ILE A 100 -3.91 3.88 -1.09
N THR A 101 -3.05 2.88 -0.90
CA THR A 101 -3.05 1.67 -1.74
C THR A 101 -3.50 0.46 -0.94
N VAL A 102 -4.28 -0.39 -1.60
CA VAL A 102 -4.79 -1.67 -1.10
C VAL A 102 -4.43 -2.73 -2.11
#